data_AF-A0A6L8GRT2-F1
#
_entry.id   AF-A0A6L8GRT2-F1
#
_cell.length_a   1.000
_cell.length_b   1.000
_cell.length_c   1.000
_cell.angle_alpha   90.00
_cell.angle_beta   90.00
_cell.angle_gamma   90.00
#
_symmetry.space_group_name_H-M   'P 1'
#
loop_
_entity.id
_entity.type
_entity.pdbx_description
1 polymer ?
#
loop_
_entity_poly.entity_id
_entity_poly.type
_entity_poly.pdbx_seq_one_letter_code
_entity_poly.pdbx_strand_id
1 'polypeptide(L)'
;MVFPAVALVPRRRFWPRPVACLLLLGALAWSLPAEVWAGDPFENVSVEDISRFVRTGRANRTLKPFIDNSGWTHAELQAGLQKSYQVNLVSIDRFLRSSAGERFLDFVTSGYAPRSANANPSRALRSAITKDASDGSISALGIMEALPVDFSVSGGLSICAQQVHVSSQQRTSALSYYLFLPACLHASQHVR
;
A
#
# COMPACT_ATOMS: atom_id res chain seq x y z
N MET A 1 -46.95 -30.26 -34.03
CA MET A 1 -47.80 -31.27 -33.33
C MET A 1 -47.49 -31.12 -31.85
N VAL A 2 -48.26 -30.31 -31.13
CA VAL A 2 -49.49 -30.67 -30.37
C VAL A 2 -49.16 -31.53 -29.14
N PHE A 3 -49.43 -30.94 -27.96
CA PHE A 3 -49.38 -31.52 -26.61
C PHE A 3 -50.20 -32.82 -26.47
N PRO A 4 -49.95 -33.63 -25.43
CA PRO A 4 -50.71 -33.52 -24.16
C PRO A 4 -49.78 -33.64 -22.93
N ALA A 5 -49.95 -32.94 -21.81
CA ALA A 5 -51.08 -32.78 -20.89
C ALA A 5 -51.37 -34.02 -20.01
N VAL A 6 -51.52 -33.74 -18.70
CA VAL A 6 -52.10 -34.55 -17.59
C VAL A 6 -51.08 -35.48 -16.90
N ALA A 7 -50.85 -35.44 -15.58
CA ALA A 7 -51.82 -35.40 -14.48
C ALA A 7 -51.35 -34.65 -13.22
N LEU A 8 -52.30 -33.93 -12.62
CA LEU A 8 -52.32 -33.50 -11.22
C LEU A 8 -52.68 -34.69 -10.31
N VAL A 9 -51.94 -34.89 -9.22
CA VAL A 9 -52.38 -35.69 -8.06
C VAL A 9 -52.27 -34.85 -6.78
N PRO A 10 -53.33 -34.76 -5.95
CA PRO A 10 -53.39 -33.83 -4.83
C PRO A 10 -52.97 -34.45 -3.48
N ARG A 11 -52.39 -33.56 -2.67
CA ARG A 11 -52.34 -33.46 -1.19
C ARG A 11 -52.69 -34.69 -0.33
N ARG A 12 -51.72 -35.10 0.49
CA ARG A 12 -51.99 -35.51 1.88
C ARG A 12 -51.20 -34.64 2.86
N ARG A 13 -51.94 -33.94 3.72
CA ARG A 13 -51.46 -33.33 4.96
C ARG A 13 -51.04 -34.46 5.90
N PHE A 14 -49.81 -34.42 6.40
CA PHE A 14 -49.46 -35.09 7.64
C PHE A 14 -48.41 -34.24 8.37
N TRP A 15 -48.80 -33.71 9.52
CA TRP A 15 -47.92 -33.01 10.46
C TRP A 15 -46.79 -33.93 10.93
N PRO A 16 -45.56 -33.43 11.09
CA PRO A 16 -44.64 -33.95 12.09
C PRO A 16 -44.55 -33.00 13.30
N ARG A 17 -44.52 -33.65 14.46
CA ARG A 17 -44.36 -33.13 15.82
C ARG A 17 -43.02 -32.39 16.00
N PRO A 18 -42.88 -31.50 16.99
CA PRO A 18 -41.67 -30.73 17.20
C PRO A 18 -40.58 -31.64 17.75
N VAL A 19 -39.54 -31.89 16.96
CA VAL A 19 -38.28 -32.43 17.47
C VAL A 19 -37.35 -31.25 17.63
N ALA A 20 -37.08 -30.93 18.90
CA ALA A 20 -36.03 -30.04 19.32
C ALA A 20 -34.72 -30.47 18.66
N CYS A 21 -34.24 -29.69 17.69
CA CYS A 21 -32.92 -29.86 17.14
C CYS A 21 -31.99 -28.86 17.83
N LEU A 22 -31.11 -29.42 18.65
CA LEU A 22 -30.02 -28.77 19.32
C LEU A 22 -29.28 -27.80 18.39
N LEU A 23 -29.06 -26.60 18.93
CA LEU A 23 -27.85 -25.81 18.83
C LEU A 23 -26.71 -26.44 18.02
N LEU A 24 -26.59 -26.05 16.76
CA LEU A 24 -25.30 -25.98 16.09
C LEU A 24 -25.19 -24.56 15.52
N LEU A 25 -24.79 -23.64 16.40
CA LEU A 25 -24.12 -22.40 16.03
C LEU A 25 -22.84 -22.80 15.29
N GLY A 26 -22.97 -23.05 13.99
CA GLY A 26 -21.87 -23.07 13.06
C GLY A 26 -21.31 -21.67 12.98
N ALA A 27 -20.47 -21.30 13.95
CA ALA A 27 -19.49 -20.25 13.76
C ALA A 27 -18.59 -20.71 12.61
N LEU A 28 -18.96 -20.34 11.39
CA LEU A 28 -17.98 -20.06 10.35
C LEU A 28 -17.09 -18.97 10.92
N ALA A 29 -16.10 -19.39 11.70
CA ALA A 29 -14.92 -18.61 11.94
C ALA A 29 -14.30 -18.46 10.56
N TRP A 30 -14.65 -17.37 9.88
CA TRP A 30 -13.83 -16.87 8.79
C TRP A 30 -12.46 -16.73 9.43
N SER A 31 -11.55 -17.64 9.10
CA SER A 31 -10.14 -17.47 9.32
C SER A 31 -9.74 -16.29 8.44
N LEU A 32 -10.02 -15.08 8.94
CA LEU A 32 -9.33 -13.88 8.50
C LEU A 32 -7.85 -14.25 8.61
N PRO A 33 -7.07 -14.23 7.52
CA PRO A 33 -5.64 -14.29 7.68
C PRO A 33 -5.31 -13.18 8.66
N ALA A 34 -4.64 -13.53 9.75
CA ALA A 34 -3.93 -12.55 10.53
C ALA A 34 -2.86 -11.99 9.60
N GLU A 35 -3.25 -11.01 8.77
CA GLU A 35 -2.34 -9.99 8.31
C GLU A 35 -1.82 -9.39 9.60
N VAL A 36 -0.69 -9.93 10.03
CA VAL A 36 0.12 -9.36 11.08
C VAL A 36 0.39 -7.95 10.61
N TRP A 37 -0.35 -7.01 11.18
CA TRP A 37 -0.01 -5.61 11.16
C TRP A 37 1.39 -5.55 11.76
N ALA A 38 2.41 -5.58 10.90
CA ALA A 38 3.66 -4.95 11.23
C ALA A 38 3.25 -3.50 11.52
N GLY A 39 3.12 -3.15 12.81
CA GLY A 39 2.74 -1.81 13.25
C GLY A 39 3.56 -0.77 12.49
N ASP A 40 3.02 0.45 12.39
CA ASP A 40 3.57 1.51 11.55
C ASP A 40 5.10 1.60 11.68
N PRO A 41 5.88 1.23 10.63
CA PRO A 41 7.33 1.34 10.68
C PRO A 41 7.80 2.73 11.09
N PHE A 42 7.05 3.75 10.68
CA PHE A 42 7.39 5.15 10.91
C PHE A 42 6.90 5.68 12.26
N GLU A 43 6.28 4.85 13.10
CA GLU A 43 6.06 5.20 14.50
C GLU A 43 7.39 5.20 15.25
N ASN A 44 8.31 4.29 14.88
CA ASN A 44 9.55 4.04 15.62
C ASN A 44 10.83 4.14 14.77
N VAL A 45 10.73 4.32 13.45
CA VAL A 45 11.86 4.50 12.54
C VAL A 45 11.88 5.92 12.01
N SER A 46 12.95 6.66 12.31
CA SER A 46 13.15 8.00 11.78
C SER A 46 13.78 7.97 10.39
N VAL A 47 13.62 9.07 9.64
CA VAL A 47 14.24 9.21 8.31
C VAL A 47 15.76 9.15 8.41
N GLU A 48 16.36 9.62 9.51
CA GLU A 48 17.80 9.54 9.77
C GLU A 48 18.29 8.10 9.90
N ASP A 49 17.48 7.20 10.49
CA ASP A 49 17.85 5.79 10.59
C ASP A 49 17.87 5.12 9.22
N ILE A 50 16.89 5.44 8.35
CA ILE A 50 16.85 4.98 6.96
C ILE A 50 18.02 5.59 6.17
N SER A 51 18.28 6.88 6.31
CA SER A 51 19.40 7.59 5.67
C SER A 51 20.76 6.99 6.07
N ARG A 52 20.94 6.68 7.36
CA ARG A 52 22.14 5.97 7.86
C ARG A 52 22.28 4.59 7.21
N PHE A 53 21.20 3.82 7.13
CA PHE A 53 21.20 2.52 6.47
C PHE A 53 21.57 2.63 4.99
N VAL A 54 20.94 3.54 4.25
CA VAL A 54 21.24 3.76 2.83
C VAL A 54 22.71 4.12 2.62
N ARG A 55 23.26 5.02 3.45
CA ARG A 55 24.66 5.48 3.35
C ARG A 55 25.70 4.44 3.76
N THR A 56 25.41 3.61 4.76
CA THR A 56 26.42 2.76 5.42
C THR A 56 26.17 1.27 5.28
N GLY A 57 25.00 0.87 4.80
CA GLY A 57 24.51 -0.51 4.81
C GLY A 57 24.15 -1.04 6.20
N ARG A 58 24.26 -0.23 7.25
CA ARG A 58 24.03 -0.66 8.64
C ARG A 58 22.67 -0.21 9.15
N ALA A 59 21.79 -1.18 9.37
CA ALA A 59 20.53 -0.98 10.06
C ALA A 59 20.73 -0.98 11.58
N ASN A 60 20.08 -0.06 12.28
CA ASN A 60 20.04 -0.07 13.74
C ASN A 60 18.99 -1.08 14.25
N ARG A 61 18.83 -1.17 15.58
CA ARG A 61 17.89 -2.11 16.20
C ARG A 61 16.42 -1.83 15.87
N THR A 62 16.05 -0.59 15.57
CA THR A 62 14.66 -0.22 15.23
C THR A 62 14.33 -0.50 13.77
N LEU A 63 15.25 -0.24 12.84
CA LEU A 63 15.05 -0.46 11.40
C LEU A 63 15.20 -1.94 11.00
N LYS A 64 16.08 -2.69 11.67
CA LYS A 64 16.40 -4.08 11.30
C LYS A 64 15.16 -4.99 11.16
N PRO A 65 14.19 -5.00 12.09
CA PRO A 65 12.99 -5.82 11.95
C PRO A 65 12.17 -5.49 10.69
N PHE A 66 12.14 -4.23 10.26
CA PHE A 66 11.41 -3.84 9.06
C PHE A 66 12.10 -4.29 7.77
N ILE A 67 13.43 -4.25 7.75
CA ILE A 67 14.21 -4.81 6.64
C ILE A 67 14.01 -6.33 6.59
N ASP A 68 14.19 -7.03 7.71
CA ASP A 68 14.06 -8.49 7.77
C ASP A 68 12.64 -8.96 7.38
N ASN A 69 11.61 -8.20 7.76
CA ASN A 69 10.22 -8.50 7.42
C ASN A 69 9.75 -7.89 6.09
N SER A 70 10.60 -7.18 5.35
CA SER A 70 10.23 -6.58 4.06
C SER A 70 10.14 -7.59 2.92
N GLY A 71 10.73 -8.79 3.09
CA GLY A 71 10.90 -9.75 2.02
C GLY A 71 12.00 -9.39 1.00
N TRP A 72 12.77 -8.33 1.24
CA TRP A 72 13.96 -7.98 0.46
C TRP A 72 15.24 -8.33 1.22
N THR A 73 16.32 -8.56 0.48
CA THR A 73 17.65 -8.60 1.10
C THR A 73 18.10 -7.20 1.52
N HIS A 74 19.00 -7.14 2.50
CA HIS A 74 19.60 -5.87 2.96
C HIS A 74 20.27 -5.12 1.80
N ALA A 75 20.99 -5.83 0.92
CA ALA A 75 21.68 -5.22 -0.21
C ALA A 75 20.70 -4.67 -1.27
N GLU A 76 19.62 -5.39 -1.58
CA GLU A 76 18.60 -4.91 -2.53
C GLU A 76 17.90 -3.66 -2.02
N LEU A 77 17.52 -3.64 -0.74
CA LEU A 77 16.90 -2.45 -0.14
C LEU A 77 17.84 -1.28 -0.10
N GLN A 78 19.09 -1.48 0.28
CA GLN A 78 20.07 -0.41 0.29
C GLN A 78 20.24 0.18 -1.11
N ALA A 79 20.48 -0.67 -2.12
CA ALA A 79 20.67 -0.24 -3.49
C ALA A 79 19.41 0.44 -4.07
N GLY A 80 18.23 -0.10 -3.77
CA GLY A 80 16.95 0.46 -4.22
C GLY A 80 16.65 1.82 -3.61
N LEU A 81 16.81 1.97 -2.29
CA LEU A 81 16.57 3.23 -1.59
C LEU A 81 17.65 4.29 -1.86
N GLN A 82 18.85 3.88 -2.24
CA GLN A 82 19.92 4.80 -2.68
C GLN A 82 19.66 5.38 -4.08
N LYS A 83 18.78 4.76 -4.87
CA LYS A 83 18.57 5.14 -6.25
C LYS A 83 17.87 6.50 -6.36
N SER A 84 18.41 7.33 -7.24
CA SER A 84 17.83 8.61 -7.62
C SER A 84 17.50 8.61 -9.11
N TYR A 85 16.45 9.33 -9.49
CA TYR A 85 15.94 9.39 -10.85
C TYR A 85 15.89 10.83 -11.34
N GLN A 86 16.41 11.07 -12.54
CA GLN A 86 16.31 12.38 -13.17
C GLN A 86 14.87 12.65 -13.59
N VAL A 87 14.35 13.83 -13.23
CA VAL A 87 12.99 14.24 -13.50
C VAL A 87 12.91 15.70 -13.94
N ASN A 88 11.92 16.01 -14.77
CA ASN A 88 11.58 17.39 -15.07
C ASN A 88 10.50 17.89 -14.10
N LEU A 89 10.83 18.88 -13.26
CA LEU A 89 9.91 19.45 -12.25
C LEU A 89 8.55 19.85 -12.84
N VAL A 90 8.54 20.56 -13.97
CA VAL A 90 7.30 21.01 -14.63
C VAL A 90 6.44 19.84 -15.08
N SER A 91 7.06 18.76 -15.55
CA SER A 91 6.35 17.56 -16.02
C SER A 91 5.76 16.78 -14.84
N ILE A 92 6.52 16.60 -13.75
CA ILE A 92 6.04 16.00 -12.50
C ILE A 92 4.88 16.81 -11.93
N ASP A 93 5.06 18.12 -11.81
CA ASP A 93 4.07 19.04 -11.26
C ASP A 93 2.77 19.06 -12.08
N ARG A 94 2.88 19.05 -13.42
CA ARG A 94 1.73 18.89 -14.33
C ARG A 94 1.04 17.54 -14.13
N PHE A 95 1.79 16.44 -14.06
CA PHE A 95 1.24 15.11 -13.82
C PHE A 95 0.47 15.08 -12.50
N LEU A 96 1.08 15.53 -11.39
CA LEU A 96 0.49 15.49 -10.06
C LEU A 96 -0.79 16.33 -9.91
N ARG A 97 -0.97 17.35 -10.76
CA ARG A 97 -2.20 18.16 -10.85
C ARG A 97 -3.21 17.67 -11.87
N SER A 98 -2.87 16.68 -12.69
CA SER A 98 -3.82 16.05 -13.61
C SER A 98 -4.77 15.10 -12.87
N SER A 99 -5.89 14.76 -13.50
CA SER A 99 -6.81 13.74 -12.96
C SER A 99 -6.12 12.37 -12.77
N ALA A 100 -5.12 12.05 -13.59
CA ALA A 100 -4.34 10.82 -13.44
C ALA A 100 -3.42 10.89 -12.21
N GLY A 101 -2.79 12.03 -11.98
CA GLY A 101 -1.95 12.27 -10.80
C GLY A 101 -2.74 12.32 -9.50
N GLU A 102 -3.95 12.88 -9.51
CA GLU A 102 -4.85 12.84 -8.35
C GLU A 102 -5.22 11.40 -7.97
N ARG A 103 -5.65 10.60 -8.95
CA ARG A 103 -5.91 9.16 -8.71
C ARG A 103 -4.68 8.40 -8.26
N PHE A 104 -3.50 8.73 -8.81
CA PHE A 104 -2.24 8.15 -8.37
C PHE A 104 -1.97 8.48 -6.90
N LEU A 105 -2.07 9.76 -6.51
CA LEU A 105 -1.84 10.20 -5.14
C LEU A 105 -2.82 9.53 -4.18
N ASP A 106 -4.12 9.55 -4.51
CA ASP A 106 -5.15 8.90 -3.69
C ASP A 106 -4.88 7.40 -3.53
N PHE A 107 -4.46 6.73 -4.60
CA PHE A 107 -4.06 5.33 -4.56
C PHE A 107 -2.85 5.10 -3.66
N VAL A 108 -1.76 5.84 -3.83
CA VAL A 108 -0.54 5.66 -3.02
C VAL A 108 -0.68 6.18 -1.59
N THR A 109 -1.70 6.98 -1.27
CA THR A 109 -1.98 7.43 0.10
C THR A 109 -3.14 6.70 0.77
N SER A 110 -3.69 5.65 0.16
CA SER A 110 -4.86 4.93 0.71
C SER A 110 -4.57 4.24 2.06
N GLY A 111 -3.33 3.77 2.25
CA GLY A 111 -2.86 3.14 3.50
C GLY A 111 -1.67 3.85 4.14
N TYR A 112 -1.29 5.02 3.62
CA TYR A 112 -0.18 5.83 4.11
C TYR A 112 -0.62 7.29 4.22
N ALA A 113 -0.81 7.76 5.44
CA ALA A 113 -1.42 9.05 5.72
C ALA A 113 -0.67 9.81 6.82
N PRO A 114 -0.77 11.15 6.83
CA PRO A 114 -0.28 11.95 7.94
C PRO A 114 -0.80 11.45 9.28
N ARG A 115 0.07 11.44 10.30
CA ARG A 115 -0.32 11.14 11.68
C ARG A 115 -1.27 12.19 12.25
N SER A 116 -1.18 13.42 11.76
CA SER A 116 -2.12 14.48 12.09
C SER A 116 -3.42 14.33 11.30
N ALA A 117 -4.55 14.15 12.01
CA ALA A 117 -5.87 13.94 11.42
C ALA A 117 -6.37 15.10 10.52
N ASN A 118 -5.76 16.29 10.62
CA ASN A 118 -6.18 17.48 9.88
C ASN A 118 -5.43 17.66 8.55
N ALA A 119 -4.42 16.85 8.25
CA ALA A 119 -3.61 16.98 7.04
C ALA A 119 -4.15 16.08 5.91
N ASN A 120 -4.38 16.66 4.73
CA ASN A 120 -4.76 15.88 3.54
C ASN A 120 -3.54 15.07 3.02
N PRO A 121 -3.61 13.73 2.95
CA PRO A 121 -2.47 12.89 2.57
C PRO A 121 -1.93 13.20 1.17
N SER A 122 -2.81 13.24 0.17
CA SER A 122 -2.46 13.51 -1.23
C SER A 122 -1.76 14.85 -1.39
N ARG A 123 -2.21 15.89 -0.69
CA ARG A 123 -1.57 17.22 -0.71
C ARG A 123 -0.20 17.23 -0.05
N ALA A 124 -0.06 16.59 1.11
CA ALA A 124 1.20 16.54 1.82
C ALA A 124 2.26 15.73 1.04
N LEU A 125 1.87 14.59 0.46
CA LEU A 125 2.76 13.79 -0.39
C LEU A 125 3.13 14.53 -1.69
N ARG A 126 2.14 15.18 -2.34
CA ARG A 126 2.41 16.03 -3.52
C ARG A 126 3.44 17.10 -3.20
N SER A 127 3.29 17.79 -2.08
CA SER A 127 4.24 18.82 -1.65
C SER A 127 5.65 18.26 -1.47
N ALA A 128 5.79 17.09 -0.86
CA ALA A 128 7.08 16.45 -0.66
C ALA A 128 7.73 16.05 -1.98
N ILE A 129 6.96 15.45 -2.89
CA ILE A 129 7.44 15.07 -4.23
C ILE A 129 7.91 16.32 -5.01
N THR A 130 7.12 17.38 -5.04
CA THR A 130 7.48 18.63 -5.74
C THR A 130 8.73 19.27 -5.14
N LYS A 131 8.88 19.22 -3.81
CA LYS A 131 10.06 19.75 -3.12
C LYS A 131 11.32 18.93 -3.42
N ASP A 132 11.23 17.60 -3.38
CA ASP A 132 12.35 16.71 -3.72
C ASP A 132 12.76 16.90 -5.19
N ALA A 133 11.80 16.90 -6.12
CA ALA A 133 12.03 17.09 -7.56
C ALA A 133 12.58 18.47 -7.97
N SER A 134 12.77 19.40 -7.04
CA SER A 134 13.12 20.79 -7.33
C SER A 134 14.53 20.97 -7.90
N ASP A 135 15.45 20.06 -7.60
CA ASP A 135 16.82 20.03 -8.13
C ASP A 135 16.95 19.22 -9.44
N GLY A 136 15.83 18.73 -9.98
CA GLY A 136 15.81 17.88 -11.16
C GLY A 136 16.01 16.39 -10.89
N SER A 137 16.09 15.98 -9.62
CA SER A 137 16.20 14.58 -9.23
C SER A 137 15.12 14.19 -8.22
N ILE A 138 14.77 12.91 -8.16
CA ILE A 138 13.83 12.39 -7.16
C ILE A 138 14.34 11.09 -6.56
N SER A 139 14.18 10.93 -5.25
CA SER A 139 14.68 9.78 -4.50
C SER A 139 13.77 9.38 -3.35
N ALA A 140 13.90 8.15 -2.87
CA ALA A 140 13.10 7.67 -1.74
C ALA A 140 13.37 8.50 -0.48
N LEU A 141 14.65 8.73 -0.16
CA LEU A 141 15.06 9.52 1.00
C LEU A 141 14.63 10.97 0.88
N GLY A 142 14.83 11.60 -0.28
CA GLY A 142 14.50 12.99 -0.48
C GLY A 142 12.99 13.27 -0.35
N ILE A 143 12.13 12.35 -0.83
CA ILE A 143 10.68 12.43 -0.56
C ILE A 143 10.39 12.31 0.93
N MET A 144 11.00 11.35 1.65
CA MET A 144 10.80 11.20 3.11
C MET A 144 11.21 12.46 3.87
N GLU A 145 12.36 13.04 3.55
CA GLU A 145 12.90 14.27 4.17
C GLU A 145 12.07 15.52 3.82
N ALA A 146 11.40 15.50 2.67
CA ALA A 146 10.56 16.60 2.20
C ALA A 146 9.12 16.57 2.75
N LEU A 147 8.73 15.53 3.49
CA LEU A 147 7.39 15.44 4.08
C LEU A 147 7.15 16.61 5.06
N PRO A 148 6.01 17.33 4.94
CA PRO A 148 5.73 18.47 5.81
C PRO A 148 5.26 18.07 7.22
N VAL A 149 4.90 16.80 7.41
CA VAL A 149 4.39 16.21 8.64
C VAL A 149 4.81 14.74 8.68
N ASP A 150 4.81 14.14 9.87
CA ASP A 150 5.02 12.70 9.99
C ASP A 150 3.86 11.95 9.33
N PHE A 151 4.19 10.93 8.56
CA PHE A 151 3.24 9.99 7.99
C PHE A 151 3.39 8.63 8.67
N SER A 152 2.28 7.90 8.68
CA SER A 152 2.14 6.60 9.30
C SER A 152 1.34 5.67 8.39
N VAL A 153 1.62 4.37 8.48
CA VAL A 153 0.79 3.33 7.88
C VAL A 153 -0.52 3.22 8.66
N SER A 154 -1.65 3.56 8.04
CA SER A 154 -2.99 3.50 8.61
C SER A 154 -3.84 2.33 8.09
N GLY A 155 -3.31 1.57 7.12
CA GLY A 155 -4.00 0.50 6.41
C GLY A 155 -3.06 -0.28 5.49
N GLY A 156 -3.61 -1.05 4.55
CA GLY A 156 -2.82 -1.75 3.53
C GLY A 156 -2.10 -0.77 2.60
N LEU A 157 -0.79 -0.97 2.42
CA LEU A 157 0.02 -0.16 1.53
C LEU A 157 -0.23 -0.48 0.05
N SER A 158 -0.23 0.57 -0.76
CA SER A 158 -0.44 0.52 -2.19
C SER A 158 0.86 0.87 -2.92
N ILE A 159 1.57 -0.15 -3.42
CA ILE A 159 2.73 0.09 -4.30
C ILE A 159 2.25 0.45 -5.70
N CYS A 160 2.82 1.50 -6.28
CA CYS A 160 2.49 1.96 -7.64
C CYS A 160 2.98 1.03 -8.75
N ALA A 161 3.88 0.09 -8.45
CA ALA A 161 4.49 -0.83 -9.40
C ALA A 161 3.74 -2.18 -9.47
N GLN A 162 2.43 -2.15 -9.70
CA GLN A 162 1.58 -3.36 -9.67
C GLN A 162 1.96 -4.43 -10.71
N GLN A 163 2.54 -4.00 -11.82
CA GLN A 163 3.04 -4.88 -12.89
C GLN A 163 4.32 -5.64 -12.51
N VAL A 164 5.03 -5.22 -11.46
CA VAL A 164 6.27 -5.88 -11.02
C VAL A 164 5.91 -7.09 -10.18
N HIS A 165 6.47 -8.25 -10.54
CA HIS A 165 6.33 -9.46 -9.74
C HIS A 165 7.19 -9.35 -8.49
N VAL A 166 6.52 -9.04 -7.38
CA VAL A 166 7.06 -9.04 -6.03
C VAL A 166 6.29 -10.02 -5.16
N SER A 167 6.91 -10.54 -4.11
CA SER A 167 6.23 -11.38 -3.13
C SER A 167 5.12 -10.61 -2.39
N SER A 168 4.20 -11.32 -1.76
CA SER A 168 3.15 -10.68 -0.93
C SER A 168 3.77 -9.82 0.18
N GLN A 169 4.83 -10.33 0.82
CA GLN A 169 5.56 -9.64 1.88
C GLN A 169 6.25 -8.35 1.39
N GLN A 170 6.85 -8.40 0.20
CA GLN A 170 7.39 -7.20 -0.45
C GLN A 170 6.28 -6.20 -0.75
N ARG A 171 5.13 -6.64 -1.26
CA ARG A 171 4.03 -5.74 -1.63
C ARG A 171 3.47 -4.95 -0.46
N THR A 172 3.41 -5.54 0.73
CA THR A 172 2.87 -4.90 1.94
C THR A 172 3.92 -4.16 2.76
N SER A 173 5.18 -4.12 2.32
CA SER A 173 6.26 -3.44 3.03
C SER A 173 6.28 -1.94 2.75
N ALA A 174 6.40 -1.14 3.82
CA ALA A 174 6.61 0.30 3.73
C ALA A 174 7.93 0.68 3.04
N LEU A 175 8.95 -0.16 3.14
CA LEU A 175 10.20 0.06 2.42
C LEU A 175 10.00 -0.14 0.91
N SER A 176 9.17 -1.10 0.49
CA SER A 176 8.80 -1.27 -0.92
C SER A 176 8.02 -0.09 -1.48
N TYR A 177 7.10 0.47 -0.69
CA TYR A 177 6.36 1.68 -1.05
C TYR A 177 7.33 2.78 -1.50
N TYR A 178 8.31 3.09 -0.65
CA TYR A 178 9.30 4.12 -0.94
C TYR A 178 10.31 3.72 -2.01
N LEU A 179 10.68 2.45 -2.09
CA LEU A 179 11.59 1.93 -3.11
C LEU A 179 11.02 2.14 -4.53
N PHE A 180 9.71 1.95 -4.71
CA PHE A 180 9.08 2.08 -6.03
C PHE A 180 8.57 3.49 -6.34
N LEU A 181 8.25 4.31 -5.34
CA LEU A 181 7.62 5.61 -5.53
C LEU A 181 8.40 6.54 -6.50
N PRO A 182 9.73 6.76 -6.35
CA PRO A 182 10.50 7.59 -7.28
C PRO A 182 10.50 7.04 -8.71
N ALA A 183 10.53 5.72 -8.88
CA ALA A 183 10.53 5.08 -10.19
C ALA A 183 9.19 5.30 -10.92
N CYS A 184 8.08 5.19 -10.20
CA CYS A 184 6.75 5.45 -10.76
C CYS A 184 6.58 6.92 -11.17
N LEU A 185 7.11 7.85 -10.38
CA LEU A 185 7.10 9.28 -10.70
C LEU A 185 7.99 9.60 -11.91
N HIS A 186 9.16 8.97 -11.98
CA HIS A 186 10.02 9.06 -13.17
C HIS A 186 9.32 8.54 -14.43
N ALA A 187 8.55 7.45 -14.33
CA ALA A 187 7.79 6.92 -15.46
C ALA A 187 6.60 7.83 -15.85
N SER A 188 5.96 8.48 -14.88
CA SER A 188 4.77 9.30 -15.12
C SER A 188 5.05 10.63 -15.82
N GLN A 189 6.30 11.11 -15.80
CA GLN A 189 6.67 12.38 -16.46
C GLN A 189 6.51 12.37 -17.99
N HIS A 190 6.29 11.20 -18.60
CA HIS A 190 6.05 11.03 -20.04
C HIS A 190 4.56 10.89 -20.40
N VAL A 191 3.67 10.86 -19.40
CA VAL A 191 2.22 10.81 -19.60
C VAL A 191 1.76 12.20 -20.04
N ARG A 192 1.19 12.28 -21.24
CA ARG A 192 0.68 13.52 -21.85
C ARG A 192 -0.76 13.78 -21.46
#